data_AF-A0AA36GF32-F1
#
_entry.id   AF-A0AA36GF32-F1
#
_cell.length_a   1.000
_cell.length_b   1.000
_cell.length_c   1.000
_cell.angle_alpha   90.00
_cell.angle_beta   90.00
_cell.angle_gamma   90.00
#
_symmetry.space_group_name_H-M   'P 1'
#
loop_
_entity.id
_entity.type
_entity.pdbx_description
1 polymer ?
#
loop_
_entity_poly.entity_id
_entity_poly.type
_entity_poly.pdbx_seq_one_letter_code
_entity_poly.pdbx_strand_id
1 'polypeptide(L)'
;MLAARSSACRAGSLGIRCGATAPTVDSISKQHQKLVENEPGPLWRVGKSPFQEIPQAWLSSLKTIKEEPQGIIDLHPDVFRTTPRLDLLHRNIVWQQVYRNVQLTKMLTKAEMPGGGSKPWPQKRTGRHHAGSIRAPHFHRGGFAHGVRGPKTWFYMLPDSIRIKGLCVALTVKHAQDDLQVVSSLEELPDGDPQFLMSLADERNWGYSVLFVSETDTITGPLSEATSQLPWMNVMPYYGLNCFSLMKYDTIVFSQKALNLIQTSLLRHLHRADSLNTKYRYKDIKEKILKEDWEMVMEVEQLIIGFVRDGFAEGSVTLIKHDAGRILVDTGSPDNWNQLEAELKLREIELDAIDTLVITHGHIDHCANLGRFAKATIYMDNDRRSPTGVYSPTEDIIQLTPLIFIKKYRGHTDNDLVVVVNGTAVGTIVVAGDLFETESDANDWEANSRYVESQKKARAELLSMTDWIVPGHGPIFRTGRK
;
A
#
# COMPACT_ATOMS: atom_id res chain seq x y z
N MET A 1 18.72 -0.44 -28.55
CA MET A 1 18.77 0.84 -27.81
C MET A 1 17.48 0.92 -27.01
N LEU A 2 17.41 0.90 -25.67
CA LEU A 2 18.40 0.97 -24.60
C LEU A 2 18.40 -0.33 -23.76
N ALA A 3 19.56 -0.63 -23.17
CA ALA A 3 19.80 -1.72 -22.25
C ALA A 3 20.08 -1.15 -20.83
N ALA A 4 19.67 -1.87 -19.79
CA ALA A 4 20.16 -1.71 -18.42
C ALA A 4 20.11 -3.10 -17.75
N ARG A 5 21.19 -3.89 -17.84
CA ARG A 5 22.30 -4.04 -16.86
C ARG A 5 21.86 -4.43 -15.45
N SER A 6 22.00 -5.73 -15.21
CA SER A 6 22.10 -6.40 -13.92
C SER A 6 23.39 -6.03 -13.19
N SER A 7 23.33 -5.81 -11.89
CA SER A 7 24.49 -5.92 -10.99
C SER A 7 24.10 -6.64 -9.72
N ALA A 8 24.70 -7.82 -9.53
CA ALA A 8 24.68 -8.58 -8.29
C ALA A 8 25.53 -7.89 -7.21
N CYS A 9 25.07 -7.94 -5.96
CA CYS A 9 25.92 -7.67 -4.79
C CYS A 9 25.64 -8.69 -3.68
N ARG A 10 26.72 -9.00 -2.98
CA ARG A 10 26.98 -10.22 -2.20
C ARG A 10 26.24 -10.28 -0.87
N ALA A 11 25.94 -11.50 -0.46
CA ALA A 11 25.51 -11.85 0.89
C ALA A 11 26.64 -11.59 1.91
N GLY A 12 26.29 -10.90 2.99
CA GLY A 12 27.04 -10.84 4.24
C GLY A 12 26.10 -11.21 5.38
N SER A 13 26.35 -12.36 6.00
CA SER A 13 25.62 -12.89 7.13
C SER A 13 26.11 -12.30 8.46
N LEU A 14 25.18 -11.86 9.32
CA LEU A 14 25.20 -12.04 10.79
C LEU A 14 23.95 -11.36 11.36
N GLY A 15 23.00 -12.18 11.83
CA GLY A 15 21.72 -11.71 12.36
C GLY A 15 21.76 -11.33 13.83
N ILE A 16 20.69 -10.67 14.29
CA ILE A 16 19.96 -10.91 15.55
C ILE A 16 18.57 -10.25 15.41
N ARG A 17 17.59 -10.86 16.06
CA ARG A 17 16.14 -10.83 15.86
C ARG A 17 15.44 -9.69 16.61
N CYS A 18 14.41 -9.12 16.01
CA CYS A 18 13.16 -8.55 16.57
C CYS A 18 12.25 -8.35 15.34
N GLY A 19 10.97 -8.68 15.24
CA GLY A 19 9.89 -8.81 16.22
C GLY A 19 8.68 -8.11 15.57
N ALA A 20 7.92 -8.86 14.76
CA ALA A 20 6.73 -8.46 13.98
C ALA A 20 6.95 -7.53 12.75
N THR A 21 7.37 -8.12 11.63
CA THR A 21 7.31 -7.48 10.30
C THR A 21 5.90 -7.56 9.71
N ALA A 22 5.44 -6.47 9.08
CA ALA A 22 4.29 -6.49 8.18
C ALA A 22 4.44 -7.62 7.16
N PRO A 23 3.34 -8.30 6.77
CA PRO A 23 3.47 -9.49 5.97
C PRO A 23 4.04 -9.15 4.59
N THR A 24 5.28 -9.59 4.33
CA THR A 24 5.86 -9.63 2.99
C THR A 24 4.97 -10.47 2.07
N VAL A 25 5.06 -10.27 0.75
CA VAL A 25 4.33 -11.09 -0.24
C VAL A 25 4.53 -12.60 0.00
N ASP A 26 5.72 -12.98 0.48
CA ASP A 26 6.08 -14.34 0.91
C ASP A 26 5.38 -14.83 2.19
N SER A 27 4.93 -13.94 3.06
CA SER A 27 4.21 -14.30 4.28
C SER A 27 2.68 -14.36 4.07
N ILE A 28 2.14 -13.63 3.08
CA ILE A 28 0.78 -13.82 2.58
C ILE A 28 0.70 -15.16 1.84
N SER A 29 1.71 -15.50 1.04
CA SER A 29 1.80 -16.81 0.38
C SER A 29 2.01 -17.95 1.39
N LYS A 30 2.82 -17.75 2.44
CA LYS A 30 2.97 -18.73 3.54
C LYS A 30 1.74 -18.85 4.45
N GLN A 31 0.99 -17.77 4.70
CA GLN A 31 -0.31 -17.87 5.39
C GLN A 31 -1.35 -18.57 4.52
N HIS A 32 -1.35 -18.35 3.20
CA HIS A 32 -2.12 -19.16 2.26
C HIS A 32 -1.70 -20.63 2.30
N GLN A 33 -0.40 -20.93 2.28
CA GLN A 33 0.12 -22.31 2.36
C GLN A 33 -0.18 -22.99 3.71
N LYS A 34 -0.09 -22.27 4.84
CA LYS A 34 -0.46 -22.82 6.17
C LYS A 34 -1.95 -23.07 6.34
N LEU A 35 -2.79 -22.31 5.63
CA LEU A 35 -4.23 -22.62 5.54
C LEU A 35 -4.46 -23.89 4.73
N VAL A 36 -3.70 -24.09 3.64
CA VAL A 36 -3.76 -25.27 2.74
C VAL A 36 -3.43 -26.59 3.46
N GLU A 37 -2.55 -26.60 4.46
CA GLU A 37 -2.10 -27.83 5.15
C GLU A 37 -3.11 -28.41 6.17
N ASN A 38 -4.09 -27.63 6.64
CA ASN A 38 -5.16 -28.10 7.53
C ASN A 38 -6.52 -28.18 6.83
N GLU A 39 -6.54 -28.21 5.50
CA GLU A 39 -7.79 -28.21 4.75
C GLU A 39 -8.46 -29.57 4.77
N PRO A 40 -9.78 -29.59 4.95
CA PRO A 40 -10.50 -30.83 4.86
C PRO A 40 -10.41 -31.35 3.42
N GLY A 41 -10.26 -32.66 3.26
CA GLY A 41 -10.05 -33.29 1.95
C GLY A 41 -11.16 -32.96 0.93
N PRO A 42 -10.98 -33.32 -0.36
CA PRO A 42 -11.83 -32.88 -1.47
C PRO A 42 -13.33 -33.20 -1.29
N LEU A 43 -13.68 -34.16 -0.44
CA LEU A 43 -15.06 -34.58 -0.12
C LEU A 43 -15.53 -34.11 1.27
N TRP A 44 -15.01 -32.99 1.75
CA TRP A 44 -15.45 -32.40 3.01
C TRP A 44 -16.94 -32.05 3.01
N ARG A 45 -17.66 -32.40 4.09
CA ARG A 45 -19.10 -32.07 4.29
C ARG A 45 -20.05 -32.58 3.21
N VAL A 46 -19.63 -33.53 2.36
CA VAL A 46 -20.55 -34.23 1.46
C VAL A 46 -21.60 -34.97 2.29
N GLY A 47 -22.87 -34.76 1.96
CA GLY A 47 -23.98 -35.42 2.64
C GLY A 47 -23.91 -36.94 2.45
N LYS A 48 -24.09 -37.71 3.52
CA LYS A 48 -24.21 -39.18 3.46
C LYS A 48 -25.58 -39.59 2.96
N SER A 49 -25.99 -39.10 1.80
CA SER A 49 -27.25 -39.50 1.17
C SER A 49 -26.99 -40.50 0.05
N PRO A 50 -27.81 -41.56 -0.09
CA PRO A 50 -27.63 -42.53 -1.17
C PRO A 50 -27.91 -41.97 -2.56
N PHE A 51 -28.51 -40.77 -2.64
CA PHE A 51 -28.87 -40.09 -3.89
C PHE A 51 -27.83 -39.03 -4.31
N GLN A 52 -26.82 -38.77 -3.49
CA GLN A 52 -25.78 -37.79 -3.80
C GLN A 52 -24.62 -38.50 -4.49
N GLU A 53 -24.60 -38.41 -5.82
CA GLU A 53 -23.51 -38.93 -6.63
C GLU A 53 -22.30 -37.99 -6.55
N ILE A 54 -21.11 -38.59 -6.38
CA ILE A 54 -19.85 -37.87 -6.40
C ILE A 54 -19.41 -37.78 -7.87
N PRO A 55 -19.37 -36.59 -8.48
CA PRO A 55 -18.85 -36.43 -9.83
C PRO A 55 -17.38 -36.84 -9.89
N GLN A 56 -16.97 -37.45 -10.99
CA GLN A 56 -15.59 -37.88 -11.22
C GLN A 56 -15.04 -37.25 -12.50
N ALA A 57 -13.72 -37.12 -12.56
CA ALA A 57 -13.01 -36.70 -13.76
C ALA A 57 -11.75 -37.57 -13.98
N TRP A 58 -11.37 -37.75 -15.24
CA TRP A 58 -10.14 -38.44 -15.60
C TRP A 58 -8.93 -37.56 -15.28
N LEU A 59 -7.89 -38.19 -14.75
CA LEU A 59 -6.58 -37.58 -14.56
C LEU A 59 -5.68 -38.02 -15.73
N SER A 60 -5.27 -37.07 -16.55
CA SER A 60 -4.36 -37.30 -17.69
C SER A 60 -2.99 -36.66 -17.48
N SER A 61 -2.02 -37.00 -18.33
CA SER A 61 -0.70 -36.36 -18.38
C SER A 61 -0.55 -35.53 -19.66
N LEU A 62 0.37 -34.55 -19.65
CA LEU A 62 0.73 -33.73 -20.82
C LEU A 62 2.03 -34.20 -21.51
N LYS A 63 2.64 -35.29 -21.07
CA LYS A 63 3.92 -35.79 -21.62
C LYS A 63 3.81 -36.31 -23.05
N THR A 64 2.70 -36.99 -23.35
CA THR A 64 2.45 -37.65 -24.63
C THR A 64 1.29 -36.95 -25.34
N ILE A 65 1.30 -36.93 -26.68
CA ILE A 65 0.22 -36.33 -27.47
C ILE A 65 -1.09 -37.08 -27.22
N LYS A 66 -1.02 -38.42 -27.30
CA LYS A 66 -2.15 -39.30 -27.00
C LYS A 66 -2.53 -39.21 -25.53
N GLU A 67 -3.82 -39.28 -25.25
CA GLU A 67 -4.33 -39.25 -23.90
C GLU A 67 -4.04 -40.58 -23.17
N GLU A 68 -3.31 -40.49 -22.07
CA GLU A 68 -3.05 -41.60 -21.17
C GLU A 68 -3.78 -41.36 -19.83
N PRO A 69 -4.80 -42.17 -19.48
CA PRO A 69 -5.48 -42.05 -18.20
C PRO A 69 -4.57 -42.57 -17.08
N GLN A 70 -4.17 -41.68 -16.18
CA GLN A 70 -3.36 -42.03 -15.00
C GLN A 70 -4.24 -42.43 -13.80
N GLY A 71 -5.48 -41.95 -13.76
CA GLY A 71 -6.41 -42.24 -12.67
C GLY A 71 -7.73 -41.50 -12.80
N ILE A 72 -8.51 -41.58 -11.73
CA ILE A 72 -9.80 -40.89 -11.59
C ILE A 72 -9.73 -40.02 -10.33
N ILE A 73 -10.21 -38.79 -10.42
CA ILE A 73 -10.32 -37.87 -9.28
C ILE A 73 -11.79 -37.62 -8.94
N ASP A 74 -12.09 -37.66 -7.65
CA ASP A 74 -13.40 -37.31 -7.12
C ASP A 74 -13.54 -35.79 -7.01
N LEU A 75 -14.66 -35.27 -7.52
CA LEU A 75 -15.01 -33.86 -7.52
C LEU A 75 -16.13 -33.60 -6.50
N HIS A 76 -16.14 -32.41 -5.90
CA HIS A 76 -17.18 -32.10 -4.91
C HIS A 76 -18.55 -31.82 -5.59
N PRO A 77 -19.64 -32.50 -5.20
CA PRO A 77 -20.95 -32.35 -5.83
C PRO A 77 -21.52 -30.92 -5.74
N ASP A 78 -21.36 -30.22 -4.61
CA ASP A 78 -21.90 -28.84 -4.50
C ASP A 78 -21.25 -27.84 -5.48
N VAL A 79 -20.03 -28.13 -5.96
CA VAL A 79 -19.29 -27.29 -6.92
C VAL A 79 -19.56 -27.73 -8.36
N PHE A 80 -19.49 -29.03 -8.64
CA PHE A 80 -19.54 -29.60 -10.00
C PHE A 80 -20.88 -30.24 -10.40
N ARG A 81 -21.82 -30.39 -9.47
CA ARG A 81 -23.20 -30.88 -9.69
C ARG A 81 -24.23 -29.89 -9.14
N THR A 82 -23.92 -28.60 -9.22
CA THR A 82 -24.88 -27.54 -8.87
C THR A 82 -25.98 -27.45 -9.94
N THR A 83 -27.19 -27.06 -9.58
CA THR A 83 -28.27 -26.86 -10.56
C THR A 83 -27.85 -25.81 -11.60
N PRO A 84 -27.89 -26.10 -12.92
CA PRO A 84 -27.33 -25.23 -13.96
C PRO A 84 -28.19 -23.97 -14.18
N ARG A 85 -27.95 -22.96 -13.34
CA ARG A 85 -28.65 -21.66 -13.37
C ARG A 85 -27.97 -20.67 -14.31
N LEU A 86 -28.33 -20.73 -15.59
CA LEU A 86 -27.79 -19.86 -16.65
C LEU A 86 -28.01 -18.37 -16.37
N ASP A 87 -29.05 -18.01 -15.63
CA ASP A 87 -29.34 -16.63 -15.23
C ASP A 87 -28.25 -16.04 -14.31
N LEU A 88 -27.72 -16.84 -13.37
CA LEU A 88 -26.63 -16.42 -12.49
C LEU A 88 -25.31 -16.29 -13.24
N LEU A 89 -25.08 -17.18 -14.20
CA LEU A 89 -23.92 -17.13 -15.10
C LEU A 89 -23.95 -15.85 -15.94
N HIS A 90 -25.08 -15.55 -16.59
CA HIS A 90 -25.27 -14.34 -17.37
C HIS A 90 -25.05 -13.07 -16.52
N ARG A 91 -25.60 -13.00 -15.31
CA ARG A 91 -25.39 -11.86 -14.40
C ARG A 91 -23.93 -11.64 -14.04
N ASN A 92 -23.16 -12.71 -13.86
CA ASN A 92 -21.73 -12.63 -13.57
C ASN A 92 -20.94 -12.10 -14.77
N ILE A 93 -21.24 -12.61 -15.97
CA ILE A 93 -20.58 -12.19 -17.21
C ILE A 93 -20.84 -10.72 -17.50
N VAL A 94 -22.12 -10.29 -17.45
CA VAL A 94 -22.49 -8.88 -17.67
C VAL A 94 -21.83 -7.98 -16.62
N TRP A 95 -21.84 -8.40 -15.35
CA TRP A 95 -21.15 -7.67 -14.30
C TRP A 95 -19.65 -7.52 -14.62
N GLN A 96 -18.97 -8.60 -15.01
CA GLN A 96 -17.53 -8.60 -15.37
C GLN A 96 -17.22 -7.74 -16.60
N GLN A 97 -18.15 -7.63 -17.55
CA GLN A 97 -17.98 -6.73 -18.69
C GLN A 97 -18.13 -5.27 -18.28
N VAL A 98 -19.07 -4.95 -17.40
CA VAL A 98 -19.49 -3.58 -17.12
C VAL A 98 -18.71 -2.92 -15.99
N TYR A 99 -18.32 -3.66 -14.93
CA TYR A 99 -17.71 -3.06 -13.72
C TYR A 99 -16.38 -2.34 -13.98
N ARG A 100 -15.63 -2.79 -14.99
CA ARG A 100 -14.34 -2.20 -15.41
C ARG A 100 -14.48 -1.05 -16.41
N ASN A 101 -15.68 -0.80 -16.92
CA ASN A 101 -15.88 0.16 -18.00
C ASN A 101 -16.00 1.59 -17.46
N VAL A 102 -15.12 2.46 -17.98
CA VAL A 102 -15.16 3.90 -17.74
C VAL A 102 -15.36 4.62 -19.05
N GLN A 103 -16.45 5.36 -19.17
CA GLN A 103 -16.76 6.17 -20.33
C GLN A 103 -16.15 7.56 -20.18
N LEU A 104 -15.07 7.83 -20.92
CA LEU A 104 -14.34 9.11 -20.90
C LEU A 104 -14.93 10.16 -21.86
N THR A 105 -15.92 9.79 -22.69
CA THR A 105 -16.52 10.72 -23.63
C THR A 105 -17.27 11.83 -22.90
N LYS A 106 -16.96 13.08 -23.25
CA LYS A 106 -17.61 14.29 -22.70
C LYS A 106 -18.00 15.21 -23.84
N MET A 107 -19.27 15.59 -23.87
CA MET A 107 -19.80 16.63 -24.74
C MET A 107 -19.95 17.93 -23.96
N LEU A 108 -19.45 19.03 -24.52
CA LEU A 108 -19.50 20.34 -23.88
C LEU A 108 -20.94 20.86 -23.85
N THR A 109 -21.39 21.25 -22.66
CA THR A 109 -22.65 21.98 -22.47
C THR A 109 -22.50 23.42 -22.94
N LYS A 110 -23.63 24.11 -23.15
CA LYS A 110 -23.65 25.55 -23.48
C LYS A 110 -22.74 26.38 -22.55
N ALA A 111 -22.68 26.04 -21.26
CA ALA A 111 -21.92 26.78 -20.25
C ALA A 111 -20.40 26.53 -20.32
N GLU A 112 -19.98 25.37 -20.83
CA GLU A 112 -18.56 25.01 -20.96
C GLU A 112 -17.98 25.42 -22.31
N MET A 113 -18.83 25.74 -23.30
CA MET A 113 -18.40 26.18 -24.61
C MET A 113 -17.76 27.57 -24.53
N PRO A 114 -16.62 27.82 -25.22
CA PRO A 114 -15.92 29.10 -25.16
C PRO A 114 -16.74 30.23 -25.79
N GLY A 115 -16.88 31.36 -25.10
CA GLY A 115 -17.59 32.56 -25.57
C GLY A 115 -19.11 32.50 -25.39
N GLY A 116 -19.84 33.39 -26.06
CA GLY A 116 -21.30 33.46 -25.99
C GLY A 116 -21.87 34.04 -24.69
N GLY A 117 -21.08 34.82 -23.95
CA GLY A 117 -21.53 35.61 -22.80
C GLY A 117 -22.29 36.89 -23.18
N SER A 118 -22.10 37.40 -24.41
CA SER A 118 -22.86 38.55 -24.92
C SER A 118 -24.11 38.11 -25.69
N LYS A 119 -25.17 38.91 -25.57
CA LYS A 119 -26.42 38.69 -26.29
C LYS A 119 -26.21 38.97 -27.79
N PRO A 120 -26.59 38.05 -28.70
CA PRO A 120 -26.31 38.21 -30.13
C PRO A 120 -26.97 39.43 -30.78
N TRP A 121 -28.19 39.77 -30.33
CA TRP A 121 -28.94 40.95 -30.79
C TRP A 121 -29.97 41.40 -29.74
N PRO A 122 -30.44 42.66 -29.80
CA PRO A 122 -31.49 43.17 -28.90
C PRO A 122 -32.76 42.33 -28.92
N GLN A 123 -33.49 42.33 -27.78
CA GLN A 123 -34.68 41.48 -27.60
C GLN A 123 -35.80 41.77 -28.62
N LYS A 124 -35.94 43.02 -29.08
CA LYS A 124 -37.02 43.46 -29.97
C LYS A 124 -36.43 44.31 -31.10
N ARG A 125 -37.25 44.60 -32.13
CA ARG A 125 -36.97 45.52 -33.25
C ARG A 125 -35.99 45.02 -34.32
N THR A 126 -35.55 43.77 -34.26
CA THR A 126 -34.61 43.17 -35.24
C THR A 126 -35.28 42.23 -36.24
N GLY A 127 -36.53 41.82 -36.02
CA GLY A 127 -37.24 40.85 -36.87
C GLY A 127 -36.71 39.41 -36.79
N ARG A 128 -35.70 39.15 -35.95
CA ARG A 128 -35.11 37.82 -35.72
C ARG A 128 -35.74 37.15 -34.50
N HIS A 129 -35.61 35.82 -34.39
CA HIS A 129 -36.03 35.08 -33.20
C HIS A 129 -35.30 35.56 -31.94
N HIS A 130 -35.90 35.39 -30.75
CA HIS A 130 -35.25 35.78 -29.50
C HIS A 130 -34.11 34.81 -29.14
N ALA A 131 -32.89 35.32 -29.02
CA ALA A 131 -31.71 34.53 -28.65
C ALA A 131 -30.96 35.16 -27.47
N GLY A 132 -30.56 34.32 -26.51
CA GLY A 132 -29.79 34.76 -25.33
C GLY A 132 -28.28 34.59 -25.50
N SER A 133 -27.82 33.67 -26.35
CA SER A 133 -26.40 33.35 -26.55
C SER A 133 -26.22 32.57 -27.84
N ILE A 134 -25.10 32.80 -28.54
CA ILE A 134 -24.70 32.01 -29.72
C ILE A 134 -24.32 30.55 -29.39
N ARG A 135 -24.15 30.20 -28.10
CA ARG A 135 -23.80 28.84 -27.66
C ARG A 135 -25.00 27.97 -27.32
N ALA A 136 -26.22 28.45 -27.52
CA ALA A 136 -27.41 27.64 -27.27
C ALA A 136 -27.49 26.43 -28.23
N PRO A 137 -28.13 25.31 -27.82
CA PRO A 137 -28.07 24.05 -28.58
C PRO A 137 -28.63 24.09 -30.01
N HIS A 138 -29.54 25.04 -30.30
CA HIS A 138 -30.12 25.22 -31.64
C HIS A 138 -29.20 25.99 -32.61
N PHE A 139 -28.15 26.63 -32.11
CA PHE A 139 -27.16 27.29 -32.95
C PHE A 139 -26.11 26.29 -33.46
N HIS A 140 -25.60 26.53 -34.68
CA HIS A 140 -24.44 25.81 -35.19
C HIS A 140 -23.22 26.03 -34.28
N ARG A 141 -22.53 24.95 -33.90
CA ARG A 141 -21.47 24.95 -32.87
C ARG A 141 -21.93 25.47 -31.51
N GLY A 142 -23.23 25.33 -31.20
CA GLY A 142 -23.77 25.44 -29.85
C GLY A 142 -23.35 24.24 -28.98
N GLY A 143 -23.52 24.38 -27.66
CA GLY A 143 -23.28 23.27 -26.74
C GLY A 143 -24.41 22.23 -26.80
N PHE A 144 -24.11 20.98 -26.45
CA PHE A 144 -25.10 19.90 -26.44
C PHE A 144 -26.07 20.04 -25.25
N ALA A 145 -27.38 19.86 -25.51
CA ALA A 145 -28.41 19.89 -24.47
C ALA A 145 -28.40 18.62 -23.61
N HIS A 146 -28.47 17.45 -24.26
CA HIS A 146 -28.41 16.13 -23.65
C HIS A 146 -27.23 15.34 -24.19
N GLY A 147 -26.03 15.92 -24.02
CA GLY A 147 -24.79 15.26 -24.40
C GLY A 147 -24.31 14.28 -23.33
N VAL A 148 -23.44 13.35 -23.72
CA VAL A 148 -22.75 12.48 -22.76
C VAL A 148 -21.95 13.35 -21.78
N ARG A 149 -22.12 13.11 -20.48
CA ARG A 149 -21.39 13.77 -19.40
C ARG A 149 -20.36 12.80 -18.86
N GLY A 150 -19.08 13.07 -19.14
CA GLY A 150 -17.96 12.22 -18.74
C GLY A 150 -17.07 12.90 -17.68
N PRO A 151 -16.27 12.12 -16.93
CA PRO A 151 -16.20 10.65 -16.97
C PRO A 151 -17.40 10.00 -16.25
N LYS A 152 -18.00 8.96 -16.86
CA LYS A 152 -19.09 8.17 -16.26
C LYS A 152 -18.63 6.74 -16.04
N THR A 153 -18.83 6.23 -14.83
CA THR A 153 -18.58 4.83 -14.48
C THR A 153 -19.89 4.05 -14.48
N TRP A 154 -19.82 2.78 -14.86
CA TRP A 154 -20.94 1.82 -14.76
C TRP A 154 -20.70 0.80 -13.64
N PHE A 155 -19.87 1.18 -12.68
CA PHE A 155 -19.44 0.30 -11.61
C PHE A 155 -20.60 -0.06 -10.68
N TYR A 156 -20.76 -1.36 -10.44
CA TYR A 156 -21.58 -1.90 -9.35
C TYR A 156 -20.95 -3.20 -8.86
N MET A 157 -21.19 -3.56 -7.60
CA MET A 157 -20.70 -4.81 -7.02
C MET A 157 -21.80 -5.86 -6.98
N LEU A 158 -21.56 -7.00 -7.62
CA LEU A 158 -22.45 -8.15 -7.54
C LEU A 158 -22.26 -8.87 -6.18
N PRO A 159 -23.33 -9.26 -5.47
CA PRO A 159 -23.23 -9.99 -4.21
C PRO A 159 -22.31 -11.21 -4.33
N ASP A 160 -21.54 -11.49 -3.27
CA ASP A 160 -20.58 -12.60 -3.24
C ASP A 160 -21.26 -13.94 -3.52
N SER A 161 -22.40 -14.22 -2.89
CA SER A 161 -23.18 -15.44 -3.09
C SER A 161 -23.58 -15.67 -4.54
N ILE A 162 -23.91 -14.59 -5.27
CA ILE A 162 -24.25 -14.66 -6.70
C ILE A 162 -23.00 -14.91 -7.54
N ARG A 163 -21.86 -14.32 -7.16
CA ARG A 163 -20.58 -14.55 -7.84
C ARG A 163 -20.10 -15.99 -7.70
N ILE A 164 -20.12 -16.51 -6.47
CA ILE A 164 -19.73 -17.88 -6.14
C ILE A 164 -20.63 -18.88 -6.86
N LYS A 165 -21.96 -18.71 -6.79
CA LYS A 165 -22.91 -19.60 -7.48
C LYS A 165 -22.73 -19.55 -8.99
N GLY A 166 -22.48 -18.38 -9.58
CA GLY A 166 -22.20 -18.26 -11.01
C GLY A 166 -20.96 -19.06 -11.42
N LEU A 167 -19.90 -19.04 -10.60
CA LEU A 167 -18.68 -19.81 -10.86
C LEU A 167 -18.92 -21.32 -10.73
N CYS A 168 -19.68 -21.77 -9.71
CA CYS A 168 -20.05 -23.19 -9.56
C CYS A 168 -20.91 -23.67 -10.73
N VAL A 169 -21.86 -22.85 -11.21
CA VAL A 169 -22.65 -23.16 -12.40
C VAL A 169 -21.75 -23.28 -13.63
N ALA A 170 -20.80 -22.37 -13.84
CA ALA A 170 -19.87 -22.44 -14.96
C ALA A 170 -19.05 -23.74 -14.96
N LEU A 171 -18.50 -24.11 -13.79
CA LEU A 171 -17.73 -25.35 -13.62
C LEU A 171 -18.60 -26.60 -13.83
N THR A 172 -19.83 -26.59 -13.30
CA THR A 172 -20.79 -27.69 -13.50
C THR A 172 -21.14 -27.85 -14.98
N VAL A 173 -21.36 -26.75 -15.71
CA VAL A 173 -21.66 -26.78 -17.16
C VAL A 173 -20.46 -27.34 -17.94
N LYS A 174 -19.24 -26.85 -17.65
CA LYS A 174 -18.03 -27.36 -18.31
C LYS A 174 -17.78 -28.84 -18.04
N HIS A 175 -17.98 -29.30 -16.82
CA HIS A 175 -17.87 -30.72 -16.49
C HIS A 175 -18.98 -31.56 -17.15
N ALA A 176 -20.22 -31.07 -17.19
CA ALA A 176 -21.34 -31.78 -17.81
C ALA A 176 -21.27 -31.86 -19.34
N GLN A 177 -20.49 -30.98 -19.97
CA GLN A 177 -20.25 -30.95 -21.42
C GLN A 177 -18.96 -31.67 -21.84
N ASP A 178 -18.26 -32.31 -20.90
CA ASP A 178 -16.93 -32.94 -21.12
C ASP A 178 -15.82 -31.95 -21.57
N ASP A 179 -16.06 -30.65 -21.37
CA ASP A 179 -15.15 -29.55 -21.68
C ASP A 179 -14.14 -29.26 -20.55
N LEU A 180 -14.21 -30.01 -19.44
CA LEU A 180 -13.32 -29.85 -18.30
C LEU A 180 -12.37 -31.05 -18.22
N GLN A 181 -11.08 -30.76 -18.31
CA GLN A 181 -10.02 -31.75 -18.30
C GLN A 181 -9.10 -31.54 -17.09
N VAL A 182 -8.62 -32.62 -16.49
CA VAL A 182 -7.73 -32.56 -15.32
C VAL A 182 -6.41 -33.25 -15.66
N VAL A 183 -5.31 -32.54 -15.40
CA VAL A 183 -3.95 -33.03 -15.64
C VAL A 183 -3.17 -33.13 -14.33
N SER A 184 -2.23 -34.07 -14.26
CA SER A 184 -1.34 -34.27 -13.11
C SER A 184 -0.55 -33.00 -12.78
N SER A 185 0.14 -32.44 -13.77
CA SER A 185 0.90 -31.20 -13.67
C SER A 185 1.02 -30.52 -15.03
N LEU A 186 0.95 -29.19 -15.02
CA LEU A 186 1.16 -28.36 -16.21
C LEU A 186 2.65 -28.28 -16.62
N GLU A 187 3.57 -28.60 -15.71
CA GLU A 187 5.02 -28.55 -15.94
C GLU A 187 5.54 -29.79 -16.69
N GLU A 188 4.70 -30.82 -16.88
CA GLU A 188 5.07 -32.07 -17.55
C GLU A 188 5.17 -31.97 -19.07
N LEU A 189 4.91 -30.79 -19.65
CA LEU A 189 5.03 -30.56 -21.08
C LEU A 189 6.49 -30.76 -21.54
N PRO A 190 6.77 -31.65 -22.50
CA PRO A 190 8.13 -32.04 -22.86
C PRO A 190 8.91 -30.93 -23.59
N ASP A 191 8.23 -30.15 -24.42
CA ASP A 191 8.82 -29.09 -25.22
C ASP A 191 7.92 -27.83 -25.22
N GLY A 192 8.53 -26.66 -25.39
CA GLY A 192 7.84 -25.37 -25.47
C GLY A 192 7.36 -25.03 -26.89
N ASP A 193 7.43 -25.99 -27.81
CA ASP A 193 6.97 -25.81 -29.20
C ASP A 193 5.44 -25.65 -29.27
N PRO A 194 4.93 -24.53 -29.83
CA PRO A 194 3.50 -24.35 -30.05
C PRO A 194 2.85 -25.44 -30.90
N GLN A 195 3.58 -26.05 -31.85
CA GLN A 195 3.03 -27.11 -32.71
C GLN A 195 2.70 -28.37 -31.90
N PHE A 196 3.54 -28.71 -30.92
CA PHE A 196 3.28 -29.81 -30.02
C PHE A 196 1.95 -29.61 -29.28
N LEU A 197 1.74 -28.41 -28.72
CA LEU A 197 0.54 -28.10 -27.95
C LEU A 197 -0.73 -28.04 -28.82
N MET A 198 -0.62 -27.57 -30.07
CA MET A 198 -1.71 -27.67 -31.05
C MET A 198 -2.06 -29.11 -31.37
N SER A 199 -1.07 -29.93 -31.75
CA SER A 199 -1.29 -31.34 -32.10
C SER A 199 -1.87 -32.15 -30.94
N LEU A 200 -1.47 -31.83 -29.71
CA LEU A 200 -2.04 -32.41 -28.49
C LEU A 200 -3.52 -32.03 -28.33
N ALA A 201 -3.86 -30.75 -28.50
CA ALA A 201 -5.25 -30.29 -28.40
C ALA A 201 -6.14 -30.90 -29.50
N ASP A 202 -5.62 -31.03 -30.72
CA ASP A 202 -6.33 -31.62 -31.86
C ASP A 202 -6.56 -33.14 -31.65
N GLU A 203 -5.52 -33.90 -31.28
CA GLU A 203 -5.63 -35.35 -31.04
C GLU A 203 -6.61 -35.66 -29.91
N ARG A 204 -6.63 -34.82 -28.86
CA ARG A 204 -7.52 -34.97 -27.70
C ARG A 204 -8.88 -34.29 -27.88
N ASN A 205 -9.14 -33.68 -29.03
CA ASN A 205 -10.38 -32.97 -29.36
C ASN A 205 -10.78 -31.89 -28.33
N TRP A 206 -9.83 -31.08 -27.86
CA TRP A 206 -10.06 -29.98 -26.90
C TRP A 206 -10.69 -28.71 -27.53
N GLY A 207 -11.28 -28.82 -28.71
CA GLY A 207 -11.89 -27.70 -29.42
C GLY A 207 -10.89 -26.65 -29.90
N TYR A 208 -11.38 -25.44 -30.17
CA TYR A 208 -10.58 -24.37 -30.80
C TYR A 208 -9.79 -23.54 -29.81
N SER A 209 -10.18 -23.56 -28.53
CA SER A 209 -9.64 -22.64 -27.54
C SER A 209 -9.53 -23.31 -26.18
N VAL A 210 -8.36 -23.15 -25.54
CA VAL A 210 -8.02 -23.88 -24.32
C VAL A 210 -7.53 -22.91 -23.24
N LEU A 211 -8.00 -23.10 -22.01
CA LEU A 211 -7.55 -22.36 -20.84
C LEU A 211 -6.90 -23.29 -19.84
N PHE A 212 -5.60 -23.10 -19.60
CA PHE A 212 -4.85 -23.82 -18.58
C PHE A 212 -4.91 -23.08 -17.24
N VAL A 213 -5.22 -23.79 -16.16
CA VAL A 213 -5.33 -23.22 -14.81
C VAL A 213 -4.25 -23.79 -13.90
N SER A 214 -3.33 -22.92 -13.47
CA SER A 214 -2.17 -23.24 -12.63
C SER A 214 -2.42 -22.96 -11.15
N GLU A 215 -1.65 -23.65 -10.29
CA GLU A 215 -1.61 -23.44 -8.84
C GLU A 215 -0.79 -22.20 -8.43
N THR A 216 0.24 -21.85 -9.19
CA THR A 216 1.20 -20.77 -8.89
C THR A 216 0.91 -19.50 -9.68
N ASP A 217 1.35 -18.36 -9.15
CA ASP A 217 1.32 -17.05 -9.83
C ASP A 217 2.37 -16.97 -10.95
N THR A 218 3.58 -17.49 -10.67
CA THR A 218 4.67 -17.55 -11.64
C THR A 218 4.50 -18.75 -12.57
N ILE A 219 4.01 -18.48 -13.78
CA ILE A 219 3.94 -19.47 -14.86
C ILE A 219 5.28 -19.45 -15.61
N THR A 220 6.20 -20.31 -15.19
CA THR A 220 7.51 -20.50 -15.83
C THR A 220 7.59 -21.86 -16.50
N GLY A 221 8.26 -21.93 -17.65
CA GLY A 221 8.54 -23.19 -18.34
C GLY A 221 7.91 -23.31 -19.72
N PRO A 222 7.95 -24.53 -20.31
CA PRO A 222 7.58 -24.78 -21.70
C PRO A 222 6.16 -24.32 -22.07
N LEU A 223 5.20 -24.48 -21.16
CA LEU A 223 3.81 -24.07 -21.38
C LEU A 223 3.66 -22.56 -21.58
N SER A 224 4.44 -21.75 -20.83
CA SER A 224 4.42 -20.28 -20.95
C SER A 224 4.94 -19.83 -22.32
N GLU A 225 6.03 -20.46 -22.78
CA GLU A 225 6.63 -20.18 -24.08
C GLU A 225 5.71 -20.56 -25.23
N ALA A 226 5.07 -21.73 -25.15
CA ALA A 226 4.10 -22.19 -26.14
C ALA A 226 2.87 -21.29 -26.19
N THR A 227 2.25 -21.01 -25.04
CA THR A 227 1.00 -20.23 -24.96
C THR A 227 1.17 -18.75 -25.31
N SER A 228 2.35 -18.17 -25.05
CA SER A 228 2.68 -16.79 -25.48
C SER A 228 2.57 -16.58 -26.99
N GLN A 229 2.81 -17.64 -27.77
CA GLN A 229 2.70 -17.61 -29.23
C GLN A 229 1.28 -17.90 -29.74
N LEU A 230 0.38 -18.41 -28.89
CA LEU A 230 -0.94 -18.92 -29.25
C LEU A 230 -2.08 -18.12 -28.60
N PRO A 231 -2.72 -17.15 -29.30
CA PRO A 231 -3.73 -16.29 -28.69
C PRO A 231 -5.00 -17.00 -28.17
N TRP A 232 -5.33 -18.17 -28.71
CA TRP A 232 -6.50 -18.97 -28.32
C TRP A 232 -6.21 -19.99 -27.22
N MET A 233 -4.94 -20.14 -26.82
CA MET A 233 -4.51 -21.00 -25.72
C MET A 233 -3.82 -20.16 -24.66
N ASN A 234 -4.44 -20.06 -23.49
CA ASN A 234 -3.95 -19.15 -22.46
C ASN A 234 -3.78 -19.86 -21.13
N VAL A 235 -2.88 -19.34 -20.29
CA VAL A 235 -2.64 -19.84 -18.93
C VAL A 235 -3.08 -18.78 -17.93
N MET A 236 -3.74 -19.21 -16.87
CA MET A 236 -4.10 -18.34 -15.76
C MET A 236 -3.87 -19.01 -14.42
N PRO A 237 -3.56 -18.25 -13.36
CA PRO A 237 -3.54 -18.79 -12.01
C PRO A 237 -4.97 -19.03 -11.49
N TYR A 238 -5.11 -19.99 -10.56
CA TYR A 238 -6.42 -20.41 -10.03
C TYR A 238 -7.23 -19.27 -9.39
N TYR A 239 -6.59 -18.29 -8.73
CA TYR A 239 -7.27 -17.15 -8.10
C TYR A 239 -7.79 -16.12 -9.12
N GLY A 240 -7.28 -16.13 -10.35
CA GLY A 240 -7.76 -15.30 -11.44
C GLY A 240 -9.02 -15.85 -12.12
N LEU A 241 -9.42 -17.08 -11.79
CA LEU A 241 -10.50 -17.80 -12.45
C LEU A 241 -11.81 -17.03 -12.36
N ASN A 242 -12.48 -16.91 -13.50
CA ASN A 242 -13.68 -16.07 -13.62
C ASN A 242 -14.67 -16.66 -14.64
N CYS A 243 -15.96 -16.34 -14.48
CA CYS A 243 -17.03 -16.83 -15.34
C CYS A 243 -16.84 -16.43 -16.81
N PHE A 244 -16.37 -15.21 -17.09
CA PHE A 244 -16.13 -14.75 -18.45
C PHE A 244 -15.08 -15.59 -19.17
N SER A 245 -13.92 -15.86 -18.53
CA SER A 245 -12.87 -16.72 -19.08
C SER A 245 -13.37 -18.15 -19.26
N LEU A 246 -14.04 -18.74 -18.26
CA LEU A 246 -14.59 -20.10 -18.38
C LEU A 246 -15.54 -20.26 -19.58
N MET A 247 -16.34 -19.23 -19.90
CA MET A 247 -17.25 -19.27 -21.04
C MET A 247 -16.61 -18.82 -22.36
N LYS A 248 -15.46 -18.15 -22.31
CA LYS A 248 -14.74 -17.69 -23.50
C LYS A 248 -13.99 -18.83 -24.19
N TYR A 249 -13.45 -19.77 -23.42
CA TYR A 249 -12.68 -20.91 -23.93
C TYR A 249 -13.56 -22.17 -23.99
N ASP A 250 -13.31 -23.01 -24.98
CA ASP A 250 -14.05 -24.26 -25.20
C ASP A 250 -13.64 -25.30 -24.17
N THR A 251 -12.34 -25.57 -24.01
CA THR A 251 -11.86 -26.53 -23.02
C THR A 251 -11.07 -25.86 -21.90
N ILE A 252 -11.30 -26.30 -20.67
CA ILE A 252 -10.59 -25.83 -19.48
C ILE A 252 -9.77 -26.97 -18.91
N VAL A 253 -8.47 -26.77 -18.77
CA VAL A 253 -7.51 -27.76 -18.28
C VAL A 253 -6.98 -27.34 -16.92
N PHE A 254 -7.28 -28.12 -15.87
CA PHE A 254 -6.82 -27.86 -14.51
C PHE A 254 -5.61 -28.73 -14.14
N SER A 255 -4.59 -28.13 -13.51
CA SER A 255 -3.69 -28.91 -12.65
C SER A 255 -4.48 -29.53 -11.50
N GLN A 256 -4.17 -30.79 -11.14
CA GLN A 256 -4.80 -31.49 -10.02
C GLN A 256 -4.77 -30.65 -8.74
N LYS A 257 -3.66 -29.97 -8.46
CA LYS A 257 -3.53 -29.10 -7.28
C LYS A 257 -4.37 -27.84 -7.40
N ALA A 258 -4.39 -27.20 -8.56
CA ALA A 258 -5.21 -26.01 -8.81
C ALA A 258 -6.71 -26.30 -8.63
N LEU A 259 -7.16 -27.46 -9.10
CA LEU A 259 -8.52 -27.95 -8.92
C LEU A 259 -8.88 -28.09 -7.43
N ASN A 260 -8.01 -28.72 -6.65
CA ASN A 260 -8.20 -28.87 -5.20
C ASN A 260 -8.29 -27.52 -4.49
N LEU A 261 -7.43 -26.56 -4.82
CA LEU A 261 -7.45 -25.22 -4.22
C LEU A 261 -8.76 -24.47 -4.54
N ILE A 262 -9.26 -24.58 -5.79
CA ILE A 262 -10.52 -23.97 -6.19
C ILE A 262 -11.69 -24.60 -5.44
N GLN A 263 -11.74 -25.93 -5.37
CA GLN A 263 -12.76 -26.65 -4.62
C GLN A 263 -12.81 -26.16 -3.18
N THR A 264 -11.67 -26.14 -2.48
CA THR A 264 -11.68 -25.72 -1.08
C THR A 264 -12.06 -24.25 -0.93
N SER A 265 -11.59 -23.39 -1.83
CA SER A 265 -11.95 -21.96 -1.80
C SER A 265 -13.46 -21.75 -1.96
N LEU A 266 -14.07 -22.41 -2.94
CA LEU A 266 -15.51 -22.33 -3.18
C LEU A 266 -16.31 -22.90 -2.02
N LEU A 267 -15.93 -24.07 -1.49
CA LEU A 267 -16.61 -24.70 -0.35
C LEU A 267 -16.53 -23.85 0.91
N ARG A 268 -15.36 -23.27 1.20
CA ARG A 268 -15.17 -22.35 2.32
C ARG A 268 -16.13 -21.16 2.21
N HIS A 269 -16.33 -20.64 1.00
CA HIS A 269 -17.23 -19.52 0.74
C HIS A 269 -18.71 -19.91 0.74
N LEU A 270 -19.07 -21.11 0.30
CA LEU A 270 -20.44 -21.64 0.34
C LEU A 270 -20.92 -21.93 1.76
N HIS A 271 -20.04 -22.48 2.61
CA HIS A 271 -20.36 -22.88 3.98
C HIS A 271 -19.91 -21.87 5.04
N ARG A 272 -19.49 -20.66 4.62
CA ARG A 272 -19.22 -19.58 5.57
C ARG A 272 -20.53 -19.26 6.31
N ALA A 273 -20.56 -19.43 7.64
CA ALA A 273 -21.62 -18.84 8.46
C ALA A 273 -21.69 -17.34 8.12
N ASP A 274 -22.87 -16.86 7.74
CA ASP A 274 -23.06 -15.67 6.92
C ASP A 274 -22.30 -14.41 7.39
N SER A 275 -22.11 -13.46 6.46
CA SER A 275 -21.18 -12.33 6.58
C SER A 275 -21.02 -11.82 8.01
N LEU A 276 -19.80 -11.85 8.57
CA LEU A 276 -19.41 -10.76 9.48
C LEU A 276 -19.69 -9.50 8.69
N ASN A 277 -20.85 -8.92 9.00
CA ASN A 277 -21.54 -7.85 8.31
C ASN A 277 -20.52 -7.05 7.53
N THR A 278 -20.50 -7.09 6.20
CA THR A 278 -19.55 -6.27 5.44
C THR A 278 -19.71 -4.80 5.81
N LYS A 279 -20.87 -4.39 6.35
CA LYS A 279 -21.03 -3.10 7.02
C LYS A 279 -20.10 -2.90 8.23
N TYR A 280 -19.94 -3.91 9.10
CA TYR A 280 -19.00 -3.87 10.22
C TYR A 280 -17.57 -4.14 9.77
N ARG A 281 -17.32 -5.09 8.87
CA ARG A 281 -15.96 -5.29 8.36
C ARG A 281 -15.46 -4.10 7.54
N TYR A 282 -16.29 -3.41 6.76
CA TYR A 282 -15.93 -2.17 6.07
C TYR A 282 -15.92 -1.00 7.03
N LYS A 283 -16.64 -1.02 8.16
CA LYS A 283 -16.52 0.01 9.20
C LYS A 283 -15.27 -0.21 10.04
N ASP A 284 -14.90 -1.44 10.33
CA ASP A 284 -13.69 -1.86 11.05
C ASP A 284 -12.47 -1.77 10.14
N ILE A 285 -12.60 -2.06 8.84
CA ILE A 285 -11.59 -1.82 7.81
C ILE A 285 -11.56 -0.34 7.43
N LYS A 286 -12.65 0.41 7.48
CA LYS A 286 -12.60 1.88 7.31
C LYS A 286 -12.05 2.54 8.56
N GLU A 287 -12.36 2.07 9.77
CA GLU A 287 -11.78 2.55 11.02
C GLU A 287 -10.34 2.07 11.14
N LYS A 288 -10.00 0.87 10.64
CA LYS A 288 -8.62 0.44 10.45
C LYS A 288 -7.93 1.25 9.38
N ILE A 289 -8.42 1.40 8.16
CA ILE A 289 -7.84 2.23 7.08
C ILE A 289 -7.79 3.70 7.48
N LEU A 290 -8.76 4.24 8.23
CA LEU A 290 -8.65 5.60 8.79
C LEU A 290 -7.69 5.67 10.00
N LYS A 291 -7.33 4.53 10.60
CA LYS A 291 -6.24 4.37 11.59
C LYS A 291 -4.92 3.86 10.98
N GLU A 292 -4.94 3.36 9.75
CA GLU A 292 -3.90 2.65 8.98
C GLU A 292 -3.54 3.45 7.72
N ASP A 293 -4.21 4.57 7.45
CA ASP A 293 -3.71 5.78 6.80
C ASP A 293 -2.61 6.35 7.73
N TRP A 294 -1.59 5.54 7.97
CA TRP A 294 -0.28 6.01 8.33
C TRP A 294 0.34 6.56 7.03
N GLU A 295 -0.13 7.73 6.60
CA GLU A 295 0.88 8.78 6.51
C GLU A 295 1.22 9.07 7.98
N MET A 296 2.25 8.41 8.53
CA MET A 296 2.89 8.92 9.74
C MET A 296 3.39 10.31 9.36
N VAL A 297 2.58 11.32 9.65
CA VAL A 297 3.03 12.69 9.70
C VAL A 297 4.15 12.70 10.72
N MET A 298 5.31 13.23 10.33
CA MET A 298 6.39 13.51 11.28
C MET A 298 5.83 14.42 12.37
N GLU A 299 5.63 13.87 13.57
CA GLU A 299 5.09 14.61 14.72
C GLU A 299 6.27 15.15 15.53
N VAL A 300 6.32 16.47 15.69
CA VAL A 300 7.27 17.16 16.57
C VAL A 300 6.48 17.81 17.69
N GLU A 301 6.79 17.44 18.93
CA GLU A 301 6.07 17.88 20.11
C GLU A 301 7.06 18.36 21.17
N GLN A 302 6.93 19.62 21.60
CA GLN A 302 7.71 20.17 22.69
C GLN A 302 7.11 19.68 24.01
N LEU A 303 7.73 18.67 24.64
CA LEU A 303 7.27 18.08 25.90
C LEU A 303 7.47 19.04 27.07
N ILE A 304 8.59 19.77 27.07
CA ILE A 304 8.90 20.78 28.07
C ILE A 304 9.21 22.07 27.32
N ILE A 305 8.44 23.11 27.64
CA ILE A 305 8.70 24.47 27.18
C ILE A 305 9.72 25.07 28.13
N GLY A 306 10.94 25.31 27.65
CA GLY A 306 12.01 25.90 28.45
C GLY A 306 11.68 27.34 28.87
N PHE A 307 12.48 27.90 29.78
CA PHE A 307 12.36 29.31 30.16
C PHE A 307 13.66 29.82 30.80
N VAL A 308 13.85 31.13 30.75
CA VAL A 308 14.85 31.82 31.57
C VAL A 308 14.12 32.85 32.43
N ARG A 309 14.21 32.72 33.75
CA ARG A 309 13.53 33.62 34.69
C ARG A 309 14.28 33.72 36.01
N ASP A 310 14.53 34.93 36.48
CA ASP A 310 15.08 35.22 37.82
C ASP A 310 16.37 34.43 38.15
N GLY A 311 17.22 34.18 37.14
CA GLY A 311 18.48 33.42 37.27
C GLY A 311 18.34 31.90 37.13
N PHE A 312 17.13 31.39 36.89
CA PHE A 312 16.86 29.99 36.56
C PHE A 312 16.73 29.83 35.05
N ALA A 313 17.35 28.79 34.50
CA ALA A 313 17.24 28.40 33.10
C ALA A 313 16.79 26.93 33.02
N GLU A 314 15.84 26.68 32.13
CA GLU A 314 15.30 25.35 31.84
C GLU A 314 15.30 25.16 30.33
N GLY A 315 15.97 24.13 29.83
CA GLY A 315 16.02 23.81 28.42
C GLY A 315 14.75 23.15 27.93
N SER A 316 14.38 23.45 26.69
CA SER A 316 13.24 22.82 26.02
C SER A 316 13.54 21.37 25.69
N VAL A 317 12.59 20.47 25.95
CA VAL A 317 12.69 19.06 25.58
C VAL A 317 11.68 18.74 24.50
N THR A 318 12.13 18.18 23.37
CA THR A 318 11.29 17.93 22.20
C THR A 318 11.29 16.47 21.81
N LEU A 319 10.11 15.90 21.63
CA LEU A 319 9.92 14.55 21.12
C LEU A 319 9.55 14.61 19.63
N ILE A 320 10.29 13.85 18.82
CA ILE A 320 10.03 13.66 17.40
C ILE A 320 9.65 12.19 17.20
N LYS A 321 8.45 11.93 16.67
CA LYS A 321 7.98 10.60 16.31
C LYS A 321 7.99 10.46 14.79
N HIS A 322 8.60 9.37 14.31
CA HIS A 322 8.64 9.04 12.90
C HIS A 322 8.36 7.56 12.66
N ASP A 323 8.18 7.20 11.39
CA ASP A 323 7.86 5.86 10.86
C ASP A 323 8.65 4.70 11.46
N ALA A 324 9.93 4.92 11.75
CA ALA A 324 10.87 3.90 12.17
C ALA A 324 11.36 4.06 13.62
N GLY A 325 10.91 5.08 14.37
CA GLY A 325 11.40 5.29 15.73
C GLY A 325 11.02 6.62 16.38
N ARG A 326 11.64 6.85 17.54
CA ARG A 326 11.46 8.06 18.36
C ARG A 326 12.81 8.72 18.62
N ILE A 327 12.86 10.02 18.37
CA ILE A 327 14.02 10.86 18.67
C ILE A 327 13.61 11.82 19.79
N LEU A 328 14.38 11.83 20.88
CA LEU A 328 14.26 12.86 21.90
C LEU A 328 15.38 13.88 21.67
N VAL A 329 15.03 15.16 21.70
CA VAL A 329 15.98 16.27 21.61
C VAL A 329 16.02 16.99 22.95
N ASP A 330 17.20 17.04 23.53
CA ASP A 330 17.51 17.45 24.90
C ASP A 330 16.82 16.61 25.99
N THR A 331 17.31 16.76 27.21
CA THR A 331 16.83 16.05 28.40
C THR A 331 16.54 16.98 29.59
N GLY A 332 16.71 18.28 29.38
CA GLY A 332 16.42 19.33 30.33
C GLY A 332 17.34 19.35 31.56
N SER A 333 16.93 20.09 32.58
CA SER A 333 17.71 20.31 33.80
C SER A 333 17.61 19.16 34.82
N PRO A 334 18.47 19.11 35.86
CA PRO A 334 18.40 18.08 36.90
C PRO A 334 17.04 18.06 37.64
N ASP A 335 16.36 19.20 37.72
CA ASP A 335 15.16 19.36 38.53
C ASP A 335 13.88 18.95 37.80
N ASN A 336 13.93 18.83 36.46
CA ASN A 336 12.75 18.60 35.64
C ASN A 336 12.45 17.12 35.33
N TRP A 337 13.24 16.18 35.87
CA TRP A 337 13.10 14.74 35.56
C TRP A 337 11.68 14.23 35.77
N ASN A 338 11.06 14.57 36.90
CA ASN A 338 9.71 14.10 37.22
C ASN A 338 8.67 14.61 36.21
N GLN A 339 8.88 15.80 35.66
CA GLN A 339 8.02 16.38 34.63
C GLN A 339 8.23 15.65 33.30
N LEU A 340 9.49 15.46 32.87
CA LEU A 340 9.80 14.72 31.65
C LEU A 340 9.27 13.28 31.70
N GLU A 341 9.46 12.60 32.82
CA GLU A 341 8.96 11.24 33.04
C GLU A 341 7.42 11.20 32.99
N ALA A 342 6.74 12.19 33.55
CA ALA A 342 5.28 12.30 33.49
C ALA A 342 4.78 12.54 32.05
N GLU A 343 5.42 13.42 31.28
CA GLU A 343 5.08 13.70 29.89
C GLU A 343 5.27 12.47 28.98
N LEU A 344 6.33 11.69 29.21
CA LEU A 344 6.56 10.43 28.49
C LEU A 344 5.52 9.37 28.87
N LYS A 345 5.21 9.22 30.16
CA LYS A 345 4.17 8.28 30.65
C LYS A 345 2.78 8.64 30.13
N LEU A 346 2.43 9.92 30.07
CA LEU A 346 1.15 10.40 29.52
C LEU A 346 0.97 9.96 28.06
N ARG A 347 2.07 9.78 27.33
CA ARG A 347 2.11 9.34 25.92
C ARG A 347 2.37 7.85 25.76
N GLU A 348 2.35 7.08 26.86
CA GLU A 348 2.63 5.64 26.88
C GLU A 348 4.02 5.29 26.29
N ILE A 349 5.01 6.17 26.49
CA ILE A 349 6.38 5.97 26.02
C ILE A 349 7.27 5.56 27.19
N GLU A 350 7.74 4.32 27.14
CA GLU A 350 8.79 3.83 28.04
C GLU A 350 10.15 4.43 27.65
N LEU A 351 11.05 4.60 28.63
CA LEU A 351 12.38 5.19 28.40
C LEU A 351 13.20 4.40 27.37
N ASP A 352 13.06 3.07 27.39
CA ASP A 352 13.73 2.15 26.45
C ASP A 352 13.16 2.21 25.03
N ALA A 353 12.04 2.91 24.82
CA ALA A 353 11.40 3.07 23.53
C ALA A 353 11.88 4.32 22.77
N ILE A 354 12.82 5.08 23.34
CA ILE A 354 13.55 6.16 22.68
C ILE A 354 14.78 5.58 21.98
N ASP A 355 14.78 5.62 20.64
CA ASP A 355 15.83 5.01 19.81
C ASP A 355 17.05 5.91 19.69
N THR A 356 16.83 7.21 19.60
CA THR A 356 17.87 8.23 19.40
C THR A 356 17.67 9.39 20.37
N LEU A 357 18.76 9.83 20.98
CA LEU A 357 18.80 11.02 21.82
C LEU A 357 19.79 12.02 21.21
N VAL A 358 19.33 13.23 20.95
CA VAL A 358 20.17 14.33 20.44
C VAL A 358 20.23 15.41 21.49
N ILE A 359 21.41 15.75 21.97
CA ILE A 359 21.63 16.90 22.85
C ILE A 359 22.11 18.06 21.99
N THR A 360 21.38 19.17 22.01
CA THR A 360 21.70 20.35 21.22
C THR A 360 23.07 20.90 21.59
N HIS A 361 23.38 21.00 22.89
CA HIS A 361 24.68 21.44 23.37
C HIS A 361 24.92 21.09 24.86
N GLY A 362 26.13 21.32 25.35
CA GLY A 362 26.62 20.81 26.64
C GLY A 362 26.23 21.57 27.91
N HIS A 363 25.21 22.44 27.88
CA HIS A 363 24.77 23.13 29.10
C HIS A 363 23.88 22.24 29.98
N ILE A 364 23.96 22.45 31.30
CA ILE A 364 23.37 21.55 32.31
C ILE A 364 21.85 21.48 32.23
N ASP A 365 21.23 22.59 31.84
CA ASP A 365 19.80 22.76 31.64
C ASP A 365 19.26 22.09 30.37
N HIS A 366 20.13 21.53 29.52
CA HIS A 366 19.76 20.75 28.33
C HIS A 366 20.13 19.25 28.45
N CYS A 367 21.19 18.91 29.18
CA CYS A 367 21.78 17.57 29.11
C CYS A 367 21.78 16.76 30.43
N ALA A 368 21.23 17.29 31.53
CA ALA A 368 21.40 16.69 32.85
C ALA A 368 20.83 15.27 33.00
N ASN A 369 19.74 14.95 32.31
CA ASN A 369 19.08 13.64 32.43
C ASN A 369 19.52 12.61 31.37
N LEU A 370 20.58 12.91 30.60
CA LEU A 370 21.15 12.03 29.56
C LEU A 370 21.31 10.57 30.04
N GLY A 371 21.82 10.37 31.25
CA GLY A 371 22.15 9.05 31.80
C GLY A 371 20.94 8.11 31.96
N ARG A 372 19.71 8.62 31.86
CA ARG A 372 18.47 7.83 31.96
C ARG A 372 18.15 7.06 30.67
N PHE A 373 18.72 7.45 29.53
CA PHE A 373 18.45 6.89 28.20
C PHE A 373 19.58 5.99 27.70
N ALA A 374 20.05 5.06 28.54
CA ALA A 374 21.27 4.29 28.26
C ALA A 374 21.20 3.39 27.01
N LYS A 375 19.99 3.02 26.56
CA LYS A 375 19.74 2.17 25.37
C LYS A 375 19.59 2.96 24.07
N ALA A 376 19.47 4.29 24.13
CA ALA A 376 19.38 5.12 22.94
C ALA A 376 20.76 5.26 22.26
N THR A 377 20.76 5.55 20.95
CA THR A 377 21.92 6.13 20.28
C THR A 377 21.99 7.60 20.65
N ILE A 378 23.07 8.02 21.31
CA ILE A 378 23.21 9.38 21.84
C ILE A 378 24.15 10.19 20.93
N TYR A 379 23.72 11.39 20.56
CA TYR A 379 24.50 12.40 19.85
C TYR A 379 24.64 13.64 20.74
N MET A 380 25.88 14.06 21.02
CA MET A 380 26.16 15.28 21.77
C MET A 380 27.54 15.78 21.34
N ASP A 381 27.65 17.07 20.99
CA ASP A 381 28.92 17.65 20.50
C ASP A 381 29.47 16.81 19.31
N ASN A 382 30.74 16.39 19.37
CA ASN A 382 31.38 15.54 18.38
C ASN A 382 31.26 14.05 18.66
N ASP A 383 30.54 13.66 19.71
CA ASP A 383 30.43 12.28 20.16
C ASP A 383 29.11 11.65 19.74
N ARG A 384 29.22 10.41 19.26
CA ARG A 384 28.12 9.47 19.12
C ARG A 384 28.38 8.26 19.99
N ARG A 385 27.45 7.95 20.90
CA ARG A 385 27.45 6.71 21.68
C ARG A 385 26.36 5.79 21.16
N SER A 386 26.74 4.60 20.72
CA SER A 386 25.80 3.53 20.32
C SER A 386 25.10 2.89 21.54
N PRO A 387 23.99 2.15 21.33
CA PRO A 387 23.28 1.43 22.40
C PRO A 387 24.16 0.41 23.14
N THR A 388 25.19 -0.12 22.49
CA THR A 388 26.17 -1.05 23.07
C THR A 388 27.27 -0.34 23.88
N GLY A 389 27.24 0.99 23.95
CA GLY A 389 28.21 1.80 24.70
C GLY A 389 29.48 2.17 23.92
N VAL A 390 29.56 1.85 22.62
CA VAL A 390 30.71 2.23 21.77
C VAL A 390 30.61 3.69 21.36
N TYR A 391 31.71 4.43 21.53
CA TYR A 391 31.86 5.83 21.14
C TYR A 391 32.51 5.96 19.76
N SER A 392 32.03 6.92 18.97
CA SER A 392 32.57 7.27 17.65
C SER A 392 32.40 8.77 17.38
N PRO A 393 33.31 9.41 16.63
CA PRO A 393 33.13 10.80 16.23
C PRO A 393 31.96 10.97 15.25
N THR A 394 31.38 12.16 15.19
CA THR A 394 30.27 12.51 14.28
C THR A 394 30.70 13.42 13.14
N GLU A 395 30.07 13.27 11.97
CA GLU A 395 30.23 14.15 10.81
C GLU A 395 29.47 15.48 11.01
N ASP A 396 29.70 16.46 10.13
CA ASP A 396 29.02 17.77 10.18
C ASP A 396 27.52 17.68 9.89
N ILE A 397 27.10 16.68 9.09
CA ILE A 397 25.70 16.38 8.79
C ILE A 397 25.48 14.89 9.07
N ILE A 398 24.54 14.59 9.96
CA ILE A 398 24.21 13.23 10.38
C ILE A 398 22.82 12.91 9.87
N GLN A 399 22.71 12.06 8.86
CA GLN A 399 21.42 11.62 8.36
C GLN A 399 20.83 10.56 9.31
N LEU A 400 19.69 10.87 9.93
CA LEU A 400 18.96 9.91 10.77
C LEU A 400 17.95 9.11 9.93
N THR A 401 17.17 9.82 9.11
CA THR A 401 16.23 9.27 8.13
C THR A 401 16.23 10.15 6.87
N PRO A 402 15.62 9.79 5.73
CA PRO A 402 15.58 10.68 4.55
C PRO A 402 14.98 12.07 4.80
N LEU A 403 14.14 12.22 5.83
CA LEU A 403 13.47 13.48 6.18
C LEU A 403 14.01 14.14 7.45
N ILE A 404 14.84 13.45 8.23
CA ILE A 404 15.42 13.95 9.49
C ILE A 404 16.94 13.86 9.45
N PHE A 405 17.59 15.00 9.67
CA PHE A 405 19.03 15.04 9.81
C PHE A 405 19.45 16.00 10.92
N ILE A 406 20.59 15.71 11.54
CA ILE A 406 21.26 16.60 12.48
C ILE A 406 22.30 17.38 11.70
N LYS A 407 22.39 18.68 11.92
CA LYS A 407 23.43 19.52 11.36
C LYS A 407 24.16 20.25 12.47
N LYS A 408 25.49 20.23 12.40
CA LYS A 408 26.35 20.96 13.34
C LYS A 408 26.47 22.42 12.93
N TYR A 409 26.35 23.29 13.92
CA TYR A 409 26.68 24.69 13.79
C TYR A 409 27.64 25.09 14.91
N ARG A 410 28.42 26.12 14.63
CA ARG A 410 29.24 26.78 15.64
C ARG A 410 28.58 28.10 15.98
N GLY A 411 28.39 28.37 17.27
CA GLY A 411 27.67 29.57 17.67
C GLY A 411 27.64 29.77 19.17
N HIS A 412 26.58 29.27 19.78
CA HIS A 412 26.38 29.34 21.23
C HIS A 412 27.48 28.54 21.94
N THR A 413 27.75 27.34 21.44
CA THR A 413 28.89 26.53 21.83
C THR A 413 29.81 26.23 20.65
N ASP A 414 30.86 25.44 20.89
CA ASP A 414 31.77 24.99 19.84
C ASP A 414 31.04 24.11 18.80
N ASN A 415 30.04 23.32 19.23
CA ASN A 415 29.35 22.32 18.41
C ASN A 415 27.87 22.21 18.81
N ASP A 416 27.05 23.16 18.34
CA ASP A 416 25.60 23.14 18.52
C ASP A 416 24.97 22.19 17.49
N LEU A 417 24.22 21.19 17.97
CA LEU A 417 23.48 20.24 17.15
C LEU A 417 22.06 20.76 16.90
N VAL A 418 21.70 20.86 15.62
CA VAL A 418 20.37 21.25 15.19
C VAL A 418 19.68 20.08 14.52
N VAL A 419 18.47 19.75 14.95
CA VAL A 419 17.66 18.70 14.33
C VAL A 419 16.70 19.32 13.33
N VAL A 420 16.85 18.99 12.06
CA VAL A 420 15.97 19.44 10.98
C VAL A 420 14.98 18.32 10.66
N VAL A 421 13.69 18.64 10.79
CA VAL A 421 12.58 17.71 10.53
C VAL A 421 11.77 18.23 9.34
N ASN A 422 11.87 17.53 8.22
CA ASN A 422 11.09 17.82 7.01
C ASN A 422 9.83 16.93 6.96
N GLY A 423 8.81 17.39 6.23
CA GLY A 423 7.60 16.59 5.99
C GLY A 423 6.62 16.51 7.17
N THR A 424 6.66 17.48 8.08
CA THR A 424 5.60 17.64 9.10
C THR A 424 4.34 18.29 8.48
N ALA A 425 3.18 18.15 9.11
CA ALA A 425 1.93 18.76 8.62
C ALA A 425 1.99 20.31 8.57
N VAL A 426 2.91 20.94 9.31
CA VAL A 426 3.03 22.39 9.41
C VAL A 426 4.27 22.95 8.69
N GLY A 427 4.96 22.13 7.90
CA GLY A 427 6.16 22.50 7.13
C GLY A 427 7.46 21.92 7.70
N THR A 428 8.57 22.60 7.50
CA THR A 428 9.86 22.22 8.08
C THR A 428 9.98 22.79 9.50
N ILE A 429 10.18 21.91 10.48
CA ILE A 429 10.43 22.29 11.87
C ILE A 429 11.90 22.05 12.19
N VAL A 430 12.52 23.00 12.87
CA VAL A 430 13.88 22.87 13.38
C VAL A 430 13.91 22.98 14.89
N VAL A 431 14.56 22.03 15.54
CA VAL A 431 14.91 22.12 16.97
C VAL A 431 16.32 22.65 17.06
N ALA A 432 16.47 23.90 17.50
CA ALA A 432 17.71 24.64 17.38
C ALA A 432 18.50 24.79 18.69
N GLY A 433 17.88 24.49 19.84
CA GLY A 433 18.46 24.83 21.13
C GLY A 433 18.80 26.32 21.21
N ASP A 434 19.85 26.66 21.96
CA ASP A 434 20.25 28.04 22.25
C ASP A 434 20.88 28.78 21.06
N LEU A 435 20.97 28.17 19.87
CA LEU A 435 21.16 28.97 18.66
C LEU A 435 20.02 29.98 18.49
N PHE A 436 18.83 29.65 19.00
CA PHE A 436 17.71 30.55 19.27
C PHE A 436 17.27 30.38 20.73
N GLU A 437 17.58 31.35 21.58
CA GLU A 437 17.22 31.28 22.99
C GLU A 437 15.72 31.42 23.19
N THR A 438 15.05 32.34 22.49
CA THR A 438 13.58 32.56 22.52
C THR A 438 13.13 33.23 21.20
N GLU A 439 11.83 33.35 20.92
CA GLU A 439 11.32 34.11 19.75
C GLU A 439 11.79 35.59 19.76
N SER A 440 11.88 36.19 20.94
CA SER A 440 12.18 37.61 21.15
C SER A 440 13.67 37.91 21.38
N ASP A 441 14.55 36.91 21.23
CA ASP A 441 15.98 37.03 21.58
C ASP A 441 16.80 37.88 20.60
N ALA A 442 16.18 38.40 19.52
CA ALA A 442 16.86 38.97 18.36
C ALA A 442 17.89 40.08 18.66
N ASN A 443 17.75 40.78 19.79
CA ASN A 443 18.63 41.87 20.20
C ASN A 443 19.63 41.48 21.32
N ASP A 444 19.46 40.32 21.96
CA ASP A 444 20.17 39.98 23.20
C ASP A 444 21.01 38.69 23.09
N TRP A 445 20.74 37.82 22.10
CA TRP A 445 21.46 36.55 21.91
C TRP A 445 22.98 36.70 21.66
N GLU A 446 23.43 37.85 21.15
CA GLU A 446 24.85 38.10 20.88
C GLU A 446 25.71 38.07 22.15
N ALA A 447 25.13 38.42 23.31
CA ALA A 447 25.84 38.43 24.59
C ALA A 447 26.11 37.02 25.14
N ASN A 448 25.27 36.05 24.77
CA ASN A 448 25.35 34.66 25.21
C ASN A 448 26.07 33.76 24.20
N SER A 449 26.34 34.29 23.00
CA SER A 449 27.07 33.58 21.95
C SER A 449 28.57 33.53 22.19
N ARG A 450 29.16 32.33 22.11
CA ARG A 450 30.62 32.17 22.09
C ARG A 450 31.25 32.57 20.75
N TYR A 451 30.50 32.45 19.66
CA TYR A 451 30.93 32.73 18.28
C TYR A 451 29.90 33.56 17.51
N VAL A 452 29.75 34.83 17.89
CA VAL A 452 28.73 35.77 17.36
C VAL A 452 28.59 35.72 15.83
N GLU A 453 29.67 35.88 15.08
CA GLU A 453 29.63 35.88 13.61
C GLU A 453 29.20 34.53 13.00
N SER A 454 29.57 33.41 13.65
CA SER A 454 29.19 32.06 13.19
C SER A 454 27.73 31.77 13.50
N GLN A 455 27.27 32.13 14.71
CA GLN A 455 25.87 32.00 15.11
C GLN A 455 24.96 32.90 14.27
N LYS A 456 25.39 34.11 13.93
CA LYS A 456 24.65 35.01 13.03
C LYS A 456 24.40 34.37 11.66
N LYS A 457 25.42 33.74 11.10
CA LYS A 457 25.32 33.02 9.82
C LYS A 457 24.42 31.78 9.95
N ALA A 458 24.56 31.01 11.02
CA ALA A 458 23.72 29.85 11.32
C ALA A 458 22.24 30.25 11.44
N ARG A 459 21.93 31.27 12.23
CA ARG A 459 20.57 31.79 12.43
C ARG A 459 19.95 32.27 11.12
N ALA A 460 20.71 33.01 10.30
CA ALA A 460 20.24 33.46 8.99
C ALA A 460 19.92 32.29 8.04
N GLU A 461 20.78 31.26 8.03
CA GLU A 461 20.56 30.05 7.26
C GLU A 461 19.30 29.29 7.73
N LEU A 462 19.17 29.06 9.03
CA LEU A 462 18.04 28.34 9.62
C LEU A 462 16.71 29.07 9.36
N LEU A 463 16.65 30.39 9.57
CA LEU A 463 15.47 31.20 9.24
C LEU A 463 15.11 31.14 7.75
N SER A 464 16.10 30.97 6.86
CA SER A 464 15.88 30.90 5.42
C SER A 464 15.34 29.55 4.94
N MET A 465 15.47 28.47 5.72
CA MET A 465 15.12 27.09 5.32
C MET A 465 13.98 26.46 6.13
N THR A 466 13.51 27.11 7.20
CA THR A 466 12.53 26.56 8.16
C THR A 466 11.25 27.36 8.20
N ASP A 467 10.15 26.71 8.60
CA ASP A 467 8.85 27.35 8.83
C ASP A 467 8.57 27.56 10.33
N TRP A 468 9.11 26.67 11.17
CA TRP A 468 9.01 26.74 12.64
C TRP A 468 10.34 26.42 13.31
N ILE A 469 10.60 27.09 14.43
CA ILE A 469 11.79 26.89 15.27
C ILE A 469 11.35 26.57 16.69
N VAL A 470 11.88 25.48 17.25
CA VAL A 470 11.85 25.21 18.68
C VAL A 470 13.13 25.80 19.28
N PRO A 471 13.02 26.87 20.08
CA PRO A 471 14.16 27.50 20.73
C PRO A 471 14.65 26.69 21.94
N GLY A 472 15.82 27.06 22.45
CA GLY A 472 16.37 26.53 23.70
C GLY A 472 15.46 26.83 24.90
N HIS A 473 14.94 28.05 24.98
CA HIS A 473 14.00 28.48 26.01
C HIS A 473 12.73 29.09 25.38
N GLY A 474 11.56 28.74 25.89
CA GLY A 474 10.29 29.25 25.40
C GLY A 474 9.63 28.40 24.32
N PRO A 475 8.42 28.81 23.89
CA PRO A 475 7.60 28.00 23.00
C PRO A 475 8.12 28.00 21.56
N ILE A 476 7.80 26.94 20.82
CA ILE A 476 7.96 26.89 19.36
C ILE A 476 7.31 28.12 18.70
N PHE A 477 8.04 28.76 17.78
CA PHE A 477 7.57 29.96 17.08
C PHE A 477 7.71 29.82 15.56
N ARG A 478 6.93 30.62 14.84
CA ARG A 478 6.88 30.60 13.38
C ARG A 478 7.92 31.55 12.79
N THR A 479 8.67 31.10 11.79
CA THR A 479 9.57 31.99 11.06
C THR A 479 8.75 32.90 10.14
N GLY A 480 9.11 34.19 10.04
CA GLY A 480 8.36 35.22 9.33
C GLY A 480 8.31 35.11 7.80
N ARG A 481 8.37 33.90 7.23
CA ARG A 481 8.13 33.67 5.80
C ARG A 481 6.69 34.11 5.45
N LYS A 482 6.59 35.18 4.66
CA LYS A 482 5.35 35.60 3.98
C LYS A 482 5.03 34.70 2.80
#